data_AF-A0A836Z5A4-F1
#
_entry.id   AF-A0A836Z5A4-F1
#
_cell.length_a   1.000
_cell.length_b   1.000
_cell.length_c   1.000
_cell.angle_alpha   90.00
_cell.angle_beta   90.00
_cell.angle_gamma   90.00
#
_symmetry.space_group_name_H-M   'P 1'
#
loop_
_entity.id
_entity.type
_entity.pdbx_description
1 polymer ?
#
loop_
_entity_poly.entity_id
_entity_poly.type
_entity_poly.pdbx_seq_one_letter_code
_entity_poly.pdbx_strand_id
1 'polypeptide(L)'
;MSINAARMGYVSDGQAVAEAAGARQRGSNLATAKQTEAPTSNTGRYEQSSTLSTVLVMQNGQIKEIPVKKGVGTAAHIDALTITMPELVFNQSLDAVTDDEVAGHISGTIYEIMGYGLSSVARGRNGYSMSYLMGTERVSYGYVAFGGSQQRETVCIHFTGTGLMAAQDGWEHRLYQFLQDFAPNARITRCDLAHDFIEGEYTPEQALKDWESGLFTSRYTKPVAECVGSDWLSGTNRGKTLYIGSRKSSKYCRIYEKGKEQGDEQSKWVRFELELKNKDIIIPHDILINPGQYLTGAYPICEQLFKNHKEQIARIELKKSRKQ
;
A
#
# COMPACT_ATOMS: atom_id res chain seq x y z
N MET A 1 34.49 -12.24 -33.73
CA MET A 1 34.14 -13.14 -34.86
C MET A 1 33.47 -14.35 -34.26
N SER A 2 32.33 -14.89 -34.67
CA SER A 2 31.21 -14.44 -35.47
C SER A 2 30.06 -15.35 -35.07
N ILE A 3 28.90 -14.74 -34.79
CA ILE A 3 27.52 -15.15 -35.14
C ILE A 3 27.25 -16.64 -35.44
N ASN A 4 26.27 -17.24 -34.74
CA ASN A 4 25.02 -17.63 -35.39
C ASN A 4 23.89 -18.02 -34.43
N ALA A 5 22.70 -17.55 -34.79
CA ALA A 5 21.40 -17.83 -34.21
C ALA A 5 20.62 -18.81 -35.10
N ALA A 6 19.73 -19.63 -34.51
CA ALA A 6 18.50 -20.17 -35.11
C ALA A 6 17.66 -20.79 -33.97
N ARG A 7 16.52 -20.26 -33.51
CA ARG A 7 15.17 -20.10 -34.09
C ARG A 7 14.35 -21.41 -34.19
N MET A 8 13.21 -21.37 -33.47
CA MET A 8 11.86 -21.90 -33.80
C MET A 8 11.51 -23.38 -33.63
N GLY A 9 10.35 -23.60 -33.00
CA GLY A 9 9.55 -24.83 -33.11
C GLY A 9 8.45 -24.96 -32.05
N TYR A 10 7.30 -24.30 -32.25
CA TYR A 10 6.03 -24.55 -31.57
C TYR A 10 5.27 -25.70 -32.28
N VAL A 11 4.62 -26.60 -31.53
CA VAL A 11 3.56 -27.54 -31.97
C VAL A 11 2.68 -27.78 -30.71
N SER A 12 1.53 -27.14 -30.53
CA SER A 12 0.15 -27.40 -31.02
C SER A 12 -0.49 -28.75 -30.60
N ASP A 13 -1.56 -28.61 -29.80
CA ASP A 13 -2.82 -29.36 -29.73
C ASP A 13 -2.87 -30.88 -29.47
N GLY A 14 -3.78 -31.24 -28.56
CA GLY A 14 -4.26 -32.61 -28.35
C GLY A 14 -5.36 -32.69 -27.30
N GLN A 15 -6.61 -32.51 -27.71
CA GLN A 15 -7.82 -32.82 -26.93
C GLN A 15 -8.06 -34.34 -26.82
N ALA A 16 -8.54 -34.74 -25.63
CA ALA A 16 -9.53 -35.78 -25.30
C ALA A 16 -9.38 -37.22 -25.82
N VAL A 17 -9.37 -38.18 -24.86
CA VAL A 17 -10.22 -39.39 -24.94
C VAL A 17 -10.61 -39.83 -23.53
N ALA A 18 -11.90 -40.10 -23.33
CA ALA A 18 -12.49 -40.75 -22.17
C ALA A 18 -12.61 -42.26 -22.43
N GLU A 19 -12.43 -43.08 -21.40
CA GLU A 19 -13.05 -44.41 -21.34
C GLU A 19 -13.32 -44.80 -19.87
N ALA A 20 -14.56 -45.21 -19.62
CA ALA A 20 -15.10 -45.57 -18.32
C ALA A 20 -15.36 -47.08 -18.27
N ALA A 21 -15.19 -47.70 -17.09
CA ALA A 21 -15.85 -48.96 -16.76
C ALA A 21 -15.96 -49.18 -15.25
N GLY A 22 -17.16 -49.58 -14.78
CA GLY A 22 -17.30 -50.40 -13.58
C GLY A 22 -18.09 -49.80 -12.41
N ALA A 23 -19.42 -49.82 -12.52
CA ALA A 23 -20.37 -49.41 -11.49
C ALA A 23 -20.40 -50.34 -10.25
N ARG A 24 -20.71 -49.76 -9.08
CA ARG A 24 -21.58 -50.35 -8.05
C ARG A 24 -22.26 -49.25 -7.22
N GLN A 25 -23.55 -49.08 -7.46
CA GLN A 25 -24.45 -48.23 -6.67
C GLN A 25 -24.82 -48.89 -5.34
N ARG A 26 -24.81 -48.10 -4.26
CA ARG A 26 -25.81 -48.21 -3.17
C ARG A 26 -26.30 -46.81 -2.87
N GLY A 27 -27.59 -46.60 -3.05
CA GLY A 27 -28.25 -45.31 -2.89
C GLY A 27 -28.44 -44.91 -1.43
N SER A 28 -28.54 -43.61 -1.21
CA SER A 28 -29.48 -43.05 -0.24
C SER A 28 -29.83 -41.62 -0.66
N ASN A 29 -31.11 -41.30 -0.55
CA ASN A 29 -31.76 -40.08 -1.02
C ASN A 29 -31.13 -38.81 -0.43
N LEU A 30 -30.79 -37.84 -1.28
CA LEU A 30 -30.74 -36.44 -0.88
C LEU A 30 -31.81 -35.67 -1.64
N ALA A 31 -32.86 -35.33 -0.90
CA ALA A 31 -33.83 -34.32 -1.27
C ALA A 31 -33.12 -32.97 -1.48
N THR A 32 -33.61 -32.25 -2.47
CA THR A 32 -33.17 -30.91 -2.86
C THR A 32 -33.47 -29.91 -1.72
N ALA A 33 -32.54 -29.73 -0.81
CA ALA A 33 -32.59 -28.64 0.16
C ALA A 33 -32.01 -27.38 -0.49
N LYS A 34 -32.91 -26.41 -0.78
CA LYS A 34 -32.53 -25.01 -1.01
C LYS A 34 -31.66 -24.56 0.15
N GLN A 35 -30.36 -24.37 -0.07
CA GLN A 35 -29.54 -23.60 0.86
C GLN A 35 -29.80 -22.12 0.59
N THR A 36 -30.61 -21.60 1.50
CA THR A 36 -30.78 -20.20 1.86
C THR A 36 -29.48 -19.42 1.80
N GLU A 37 -29.57 -18.22 1.22
CA GLU A 37 -28.54 -17.18 1.22
C GLU A 37 -27.91 -17.06 2.61
N ALA A 38 -26.58 -17.01 2.63
CA ALA A 38 -25.83 -16.70 3.84
C ALA A 38 -26.28 -15.33 4.37
N PRO A 39 -26.46 -15.18 5.69
CA PRO A 39 -26.92 -13.92 6.26
C PRO A 39 -25.90 -12.83 5.93
N THR A 40 -26.39 -11.72 5.35
CA THR A 40 -25.63 -10.49 5.17
C THR A 40 -24.97 -10.13 6.48
N SER A 41 -23.64 -10.23 6.53
CA SER A 41 -22.87 -9.80 7.68
C SER A 41 -23.18 -8.34 7.93
N ASN A 42 -23.40 -8.00 9.20
CA ASN A 42 -23.51 -6.63 9.69
C ASN A 42 -22.15 -5.94 9.53
N THR A 43 -21.74 -5.66 8.29
CA THR A 43 -20.73 -4.65 8.02
C THR A 43 -21.42 -3.32 8.31
N GLY A 44 -21.24 -2.82 9.54
CA GLY A 44 -21.57 -1.43 9.84
C GLY A 44 -21.03 -0.57 8.71
N ARG A 45 -21.87 0.30 8.13
CA ARG A 45 -21.46 1.27 7.13
C ARG A 45 -20.43 2.20 7.78
N TYR A 46 -19.16 1.82 7.75
CA TYR A 46 -18.07 2.70 8.14
C TYR A 46 -17.98 3.80 7.09
N GLU A 47 -17.89 5.05 7.53
CA GLU A 47 -17.58 6.16 6.64
C GLU A 47 -16.21 5.89 5.98
N GLN A 48 -16.14 6.07 4.68
CA GLN A 48 -14.92 5.77 3.93
C GLN A 48 -13.88 6.88 4.15
N SER A 49 -12.64 6.52 4.49
CA SER A 49 -11.52 7.47 4.59
C SER A 49 -11.05 7.95 3.22
N SER A 50 -11.31 7.17 2.17
CA SER A 50 -10.90 7.45 0.81
C SER A 50 -11.83 6.85 -0.24
N THR A 51 -11.82 7.40 -1.45
CA THR A 51 -12.63 7.01 -2.61
C THR A 51 -11.75 6.89 -3.84
N LEU A 52 -12.15 6.05 -4.79
CA LEU A 52 -11.54 6.01 -6.12
C LEU A 52 -12.18 7.06 -7.02
N SER A 53 -11.35 7.74 -7.80
CA SER A 53 -11.74 8.63 -8.89
C SER A 53 -10.94 8.24 -10.14
N THR A 54 -11.41 8.62 -11.32
CA THR A 54 -10.69 8.33 -12.57
C THR A 54 -10.04 9.60 -13.10
N VAL A 55 -8.75 9.51 -13.42
CA VAL A 55 -8.02 10.53 -14.17
C VAL A 55 -7.71 9.97 -15.55
N LEU A 56 -8.00 10.76 -16.59
CA LEU A 56 -7.68 10.41 -17.97
C LEU A 56 -6.26 10.84 -18.28
N VAL A 57 -5.44 9.93 -18.79
CA VAL A 57 -4.07 10.20 -19.21
C VAL A 57 -3.89 9.79 -20.67
N MET A 58 -3.13 10.58 -21.43
CA MET A 58 -2.79 10.26 -22.82
C MET A 58 -1.48 9.47 -22.87
N GLN A 59 -1.55 8.20 -23.26
CA GLN A 59 -0.38 7.33 -23.43
C GLN A 59 -0.27 6.88 -24.88
N ASN A 60 0.80 7.27 -25.59
CA ASN A 60 1.04 6.90 -27.00
C ASN A 60 -0.16 7.20 -27.93
N GLY A 61 -0.84 8.33 -27.71
CA GLY A 61 -2.02 8.73 -28.49
C GLY A 61 -3.33 8.00 -28.12
N GLN A 62 -3.32 7.15 -27.09
CA GLN A 62 -4.51 6.51 -26.55
C GLN A 62 -4.90 7.10 -25.21
N ILE A 63 -6.21 7.31 -24.99
CA ILE A 63 -6.74 7.71 -23.68
C ILE A 63 -6.79 6.47 -22.80
N LYS A 64 -6.20 6.58 -21.61
CA LYS A 64 -6.20 5.55 -20.58
C LYS A 64 -6.83 6.09 -19.31
N GLU A 65 -7.71 5.30 -18.72
CA GLU A 65 -8.31 5.58 -17.41
C GLU A 65 -7.39 5.07 -16.31
N ILE A 66 -6.92 5.98 -15.46
CA ILE A 66 -6.11 5.66 -14.30
C ILE A 66 -6.96 5.85 -13.04
N PRO A 67 -7.17 4.79 -12.23
CA PRO A 67 -7.80 4.96 -10.93
C PRO A 67 -6.85 5.72 -9.99
N VAL A 68 -7.39 6.72 -9.32
CA VAL A 68 -6.69 7.58 -8.36
C VAL A 68 -7.47 7.58 -7.07
N LYS A 69 -6.81 7.16 -6.00
CA LYS A 69 -7.32 7.23 -4.64
C LYS A 69 -7.33 8.69 -4.18
N LYS A 70 -8.44 9.16 -3.63
CA LYS A 70 -8.59 10.49 -3.04
C LYS A 70 -9.13 10.37 -1.63
N GLY A 71 -8.67 11.25 -0.74
CA GLY A 71 -9.26 11.39 0.57
C GLY A 71 -10.72 11.83 0.48
N VAL A 72 -11.63 11.19 1.23
CA VAL A 72 -13.02 11.65 1.32
C VAL A 72 -13.10 12.77 2.33
N GLY A 73 -13.22 14.01 1.86
CA GLY A 73 -13.25 15.20 2.73
C GLY A 73 -11.93 15.45 3.50
N THR A 74 -10.86 14.75 3.14
CA THR A 74 -9.55 14.78 3.81
C THR A 74 -8.44 15.09 2.80
N ALA A 75 -7.35 15.67 3.30
CA ALA A 75 -6.20 16.11 2.52
C ALA A 75 -5.33 14.95 2.04
N ALA A 76 -5.53 13.71 2.49
CA ALA A 76 -4.65 12.61 2.12
C ALA A 76 -5.34 11.26 1.99
N HIS A 77 -4.69 10.35 1.28
CA HIS A 77 -4.95 8.92 1.33
C HIS A 77 -3.66 8.15 1.64
N ILE A 78 -3.80 6.88 2.03
CA ILE A 78 -2.67 5.99 2.27
C ILE A 78 -2.28 5.30 0.95
N ASP A 79 -1.00 5.43 0.58
CA ASP A 79 -0.41 4.94 -0.68
C ASP A 79 0.61 3.81 -0.45
N ALA A 80 1.01 3.53 0.80
CA ALA A 80 1.69 2.31 1.19
C ALA A 80 1.57 2.10 2.70
N LEU A 81 1.60 0.84 3.14
CA LEU A 81 1.50 0.52 4.56
C LEU A 81 2.37 -0.70 4.89
N THR A 82 3.08 -0.66 6.02
CA THR A 82 3.74 -1.82 6.59
C THR A 82 3.40 -1.91 8.07
N ILE A 83 2.94 -3.07 8.50
CA ILE A 83 2.61 -3.37 9.89
C ILE A 83 3.43 -4.57 10.34
N THR A 84 3.93 -4.49 11.57
CA THR A 84 4.58 -5.61 12.25
C THR A 84 3.87 -5.90 13.55
N MET A 85 3.48 -7.14 13.77
CA MET A 85 2.79 -7.60 14.99
C MET A 85 3.27 -8.99 15.39
N PRO A 86 3.07 -9.43 16.64
CA PRO A 86 3.38 -10.80 17.05
C PRO A 86 2.61 -11.83 16.23
N GLU A 87 3.21 -12.97 15.93
CA GLU A 87 2.59 -14.09 15.23
C GLU A 87 1.39 -14.66 16.00
N LEU A 88 1.45 -14.61 17.33
CA LEU A 88 0.38 -15.02 18.24
C LEU A 88 -0.97 -14.35 17.93
N VAL A 89 -0.98 -13.17 17.30
CA VAL A 89 -2.21 -12.50 16.86
C VAL A 89 -3.04 -13.40 15.94
N PHE A 90 -2.38 -14.25 15.14
CA PHE A 90 -3.00 -15.16 14.18
C PHE A 90 -3.12 -16.61 14.68
N ASN A 91 -2.61 -16.92 15.87
CA ASN A 91 -2.70 -18.25 16.47
C ASN A 91 -3.04 -18.18 17.96
N GLN A 92 -4.23 -17.67 18.28
CA GLN A 92 -4.61 -17.40 19.68
C GLN A 92 -4.86 -18.66 20.52
N SER A 93 -5.15 -19.81 19.90
CA SER A 93 -5.39 -21.06 20.64
C SER A 93 -4.12 -21.63 21.27
N LEU A 94 -2.93 -21.12 20.88
CA LEU A 94 -1.61 -21.61 21.32
C LEU A 94 -1.37 -23.09 20.97
N ASP A 95 -2.17 -23.64 20.07
CA ASP A 95 -1.96 -24.99 19.57
C ASP A 95 -0.69 -25.02 18.71
N ALA A 96 -0.04 -26.19 18.71
CA ALA A 96 1.07 -26.44 17.80
C ALA A 96 0.53 -26.46 16.37
N VAL A 97 0.78 -25.37 15.64
CA VAL A 97 0.41 -25.19 14.23
C VAL A 97 1.63 -25.26 13.36
N THR A 98 1.44 -25.73 12.14
CA THR A 98 2.44 -25.69 11.07
C THR A 98 2.56 -24.29 10.48
N ASP A 99 3.69 -23.99 9.83
CA ASP A 99 3.88 -22.71 9.13
C ASP A 99 2.80 -22.44 8.07
N ASP A 100 2.28 -23.50 7.42
CA ASP A 100 1.21 -23.39 6.43
C ASP A 100 -0.14 -23.03 7.08
N GLU A 101 -0.42 -23.54 8.28
CA GLU A 101 -1.61 -23.17 9.05
C GLU A 101 -1.53 -21.70 9.53
N VAL A 102 -0.35 -21.26 9.98
CA VAL A 102 -0.09 -19.85 10.31
C VAL A 102 -0.33 -18.96 9.08
N ALA A 103 0.19 -19.34 7.91
CA ALA A 103 -0.05 -18.62 6.67
C ALA A 103 -1.55 -18.59 6.30
N GLY A 104 -2.27 -19.69 6.52
CA GLY A 104 -3.71 -19.79 6.34
C GLY A 104 -4.49 -18.81 7.22
N HIS A 105 -4.17 -18.75 8.52
CA HIS A 105 -4.80 -17.81 9.44
C HIS A 105 -4.50 -16.35 9.08
N ILE A 106 -3.24 -16.02 8.75
CA ILE A 106 -2.87 -14.68 8.27
C ILE A 106 -3.66 -14.32 7.01
N SER A 107 -3.76 -15.25 6.05
CA SER A 107 -4.51 -15.04 4.81
C SER A 107 -5.99 -14.77 5.08
N GLY A 108 -6.61 -15.52 5.99
CA GLY A 108 -8.01 -15.33 6.41
C GLY A 108 -8.24 -13.95 7.03
N THR A 109 -7.39 -13.53 7.97
CA THR A 109 -7.48 -12.19 8.58
C THR A 109 -7.31 -11.08 7.57
N ILE A 110 -6.35 -11.19 6.64
CA ILE A 110 -6.16 -10.20 5.58
C ILE A 110 -7.37 -10.19 4.64
N TYR A 111 -7.95 -11.35 4.32
CA TYR A 111 -9.15 -11.43 3.48
C TYR A 111 -10.35 -10.71 4.11
N GLU A 112 -10.58 -10.89 5.41
CA GLU A 112 -11.66 -10.19 6.13
C GLU A 112 -11.50 -8.67 6.12
N ILE A 113 -10.25 -8.17 6.23
CA ILE A 113 -9.96 -6.74 6.27
C ILE A 113 -9.94 -6.15 4.85
N MET A 114 -9.17 -6.76 3.95
CA MET A 114 -8.79 -6.22 2.64
C MET A 114 -9.60 -6.79 1.47
N GLY A 115 -10.28 -7.93 1.64
CA GLY A 115 -11.03 -8.60 0.57
C GLY A 115 -10.18 -9.47 -0.36
N TYR A 116 -8.90 -9.61 -0.06
CA TYR A 116 -7.96 -10.50 -0.74
C TYR A 116 -6.97 -11.08 0.28
N GLY A 117 -6.35 -12.21 -0.03
CA GLY A 117 -5.41 -12.89 0.85
C GLY A 117 -4.04 -13.14 0.21
N LEU A 118 -3.31 -14.09 0.76
CA LEU A 118 -2.05 -14.59 0.21
C LEU A 118 -2.30 -15.33 -1.11
N SER A 119 -1.37 -15.22 -2.07
CA SER A 119 -1.49 -15.86 -3.38
C SER A 119 -0.41 -16.89 -3.67
N SER A 120 0.86 -16.58 -3.41
CA SER A 120 1.96 -17.50 -3.72
C SER A 120 3.12 -17.38 -2.74
N VAL A 121 3.85 -18.49 -2.55
CA VAL A 121 5.06 -18.54 -1.72
C VAL A 121 6.19 -17.77 -2.40
N ALA A 122 7.00 -17.07 -1.61
CA ALA A 122 8.19 -16.37 -2.05
C ALA A 122 9.41 -16.71 -1.18
N ARG A 123 10.59 -16.31 -1.65
CA ARG A 123 11.82 -16.43 -0.86
C ARG A 123 11.72 -15.57 0.41
N GLY A 124 12.34 -16.05 1.49
CA GLY A 124 12.49 -15.31 2.74
C GLY A 124 12.98 -13.87 2.51
N ARG A 125 12.46 -12.95 3.32
CA ARG A 125 12.54 -11.50 3.08
C ARG A 125 12.85 -10.77 4.38
N ASN A 126 13.70 -9.74 4.33
CA ASN A 126 13.99 -8.88 5.49
C ASN A 126 14.43 -9.63 6.76
N GLY A 127 15.05 -10.80 6.61
CA GLY A 127 15.49 -11.65 7.71
C GLY A 127 14.43 -12.63 8.25
N TYR A 128 13.22 -12.61 7.70
CA TYR A 128 12.21 -13.66 7.88
C TYR A 128 12.54 -14.88 7.00
N SER A 129 12.32 -16.08 7.53
CA SER A 129 12.55 -17.33 6.78
C SER A 129 11.45 -17.61 5.76
N MET A 130 10.21 -17.22 6.05
CA MET A 130 9.04 -17.45 5.22
C MET A 130 8.51 -16.14 4.64
N SER A 131 7.97 -16.18 3.42
CA SER A 131 7.28 -15.05 2.82
C SER A 131 6.24 -15.52 1.80
N TYR A 132 5.14 -14.77 1.69
CA TYR A 132 4.07 -14.97 0.73
C TYR A 132 3.77 -13.63 0.04
N LEU A 133 3.39 -13.69 -1.24
CA LEU A 133 2.94 -12.53 -2.01
C LEU A 133 1.42 -12.39 -1.90
N MET A 134 0.94 -11.16 -2.15
CA MET A 134 -0.47 -10.85 -2.33
C MET A 134 -0.67 -10.25 -3.73
N GLY A 135 -1.80 -10.57 -4.36
CA GLY A 135 -2.18 -10.11 -5.70
C GLY A 135 -2.05 -11.20 -6.77
N THR A 136 -1.90 -10.79 -8.02
CA THR A 136 -1.84 -11.68 -9.18
C THR A 136 -0.41 -11.85 -9.69
N GLU A 137 -0.19 -12.74 -10.66
CA GLU A 137 1.13 -12.87 -11.32
C GLU A 137 1.63 -11.56 -11.96
N ARG A 138 0.71 -10.66 -12.32
CA ARG A 138 1.03 -9.40 -13.02
C ARG A 138 1.06 -8.20 -12.09
N VAL A 139 0.35 -8.25 -10.97
CA VAL A 139 0.11 -7.09 -10.11
C VAL A 139 0.35 -7.46 -8.66
N SER A 140 1.33 -6.81 -8.03
CA SER A 140 1.65 -7.00 -6.63
C SER A 140 0.80 -6.10 -5.73
N TYR A 141 0.05 -6.70 -4.83
CA TYR A 141 -0.69 -6.01 -3.76
C TYR A 141 0.12 -5.89 -2.47
N GLY A 142 1.23 -6.64 -2.38
CA GLY A 142 2.09 -6.63 -1.21
C GLY A 142 2.72 -7.98 -0.91
N TYR A 143 3.17 -8.13 0.34
CA TYR A 143 3.72 -9.38 0.85
C TYR A 143 3.45 -9.54 2.35
N VAL A 144 3.52 -10.79 2.80
CA VAL A 144 3.64 -11.18 4.20
C VAL A 144 4.97 -11.89 4.40
N ALA A 145 5.61 -11.68 5.54
CA ALA A 145 6.82 -12.40 5.93
C ALA A 145 6.79 -12.71 7.43
N PHE A 146 7.17 -13.93 7.81
CA PHE A 146 7.17 -14.42 9.19
C PHE A 146 8.22 -15.54 9.39
N GLY A 147 8.38 -15.99 10.62
CA GLY A 147 9.42 -16.95 10.99
C GLY A 147 10.84 -16.37 11.01
N GLY A 148 11.82 -17.21 11.34
CA GLY A 148 13.22 -16.82 11.48
C GLY A 148 13.58 -16.41 12.92
N SER A 149 14.62 -17.05 13.46
CA SER A 149 14.99 -16.96 14.89
C SER A 149 15.29 -15.54 15.38
N GLN A 150 15.72 -14.64 14.49
CA GLN A 150 16.04 -13.26 14.84
C GLN A 150 14.84 -12.30 14.74
N GLN A 151 13.68 -12.77 14.27
CA GLN A 151 12.50 -11.93 14.05
C GLN A 151 11.50 -11.93 15.21
N ARG A 152 11.85 -12.60 16.31
CA ARG A 152 11.15 -12.53 17.61
C ARG A 152 9.65 -12.84 17.47
N GLU A 153 9.33 -13.89 16.71
CA GLU A 153 7.96 -14.38 16.51
C GLU A 153 7.01 -13.27 16.03
N THR A 154 7.46 -12.50 15.04
CA THR A 154 6.64 -11.45 14.43
C THR A 154 6.22 -11.80 13.02
N VAL A 155 5.12 -11.20 12.59
CA VAL A 155 4.63 -11.17 11.23
C VAL A 155 4.76 -9.75 10.71
N CYS A 156 5.34 -9.60 9.53
CA CYS A 156 5.44 -8.35 8.78
C CYS A 156 4.50 -8.40 7.58
N ILE A 157 3.56 -7.47 7.52
CA ILE A 157 2.58 -7.34 6.44
C ILE A 157 2.85 -6.01 5.74
N HIS A 158 3.11 -6.06 4.43
CA HIS A 158 3.28 -4.87 3.61
C HIS A 158 2.24 -4.82 2.50
N PHE A 159 1.58 -3.68 2.37
CA PHE A 159 0.67 -3.35 1.28
C PHE A 159 1.28 -2.27 0.39
N THR A 160 1.24 -2.50 -0.92
CA THR A 160 1.57 -1.50 -1.93
C THR A 160 0.38 -0.56 -2.16
N GLY A 161 0.60 0.61 -2.78
CA GLY A 161 -0.50 1.49 -3.17
C GLY A 161 -1.53 0.78 -4.05
N THR A 162 -1.07 -0.05 -4.98
CA THR A 162 -1.95 -0.89 -5.80
C THR A 162 -2.77 -1.87 -4.98
N GLY A 163 -2.18 -2.50 -3.94
CA GLY A 163 -2.94 -3.37 -3.03
C GLY A 163 -3.99 -2.61 -2.25
N LEU A 164 -3.65 -1.42 -1.73
CA LEU A 164 -4.57 -0.56 -1.01
C LEU A 164 -5.70 0.01 -1.89
N MET A 165 -5.49 0.12 -3.21
CA MET A 165 -6.55 0.46 -4.16
C MET A 165 -7.44 -0.74 -4.50
N ALA A 166 -6.89 -1.96 -4.50
CA ALA A 166 -7.64 -3.18 -4.76
C ALA A 166 -8.45 -3.66 -3.53
N ALA A 167 -8.18 -3.10 -2.36
CA ALA A 167 -8.85 -3.45 -1.12
C ALA A 167 -10.32 -3.06 -1.16
N GLN A 168 -11.19 -3.88 -0.56
CA GLN A 168 -12.60 -3.52 -0.37
C GLN A 168 -12.75 -2.24 0.44
N ASP A 169 -13.78 -1.46 0.10
CA ASP A 169 -14.12 -0.20 0.75
C ASP A 169 -14.20 -0.32 2.28
N GLY A 170 -13.66 0.66 3.00
CA GLY A 170 -13.65 0.69 4.46
C GLY A 170 -12.59 -0.19 5.13
N TRP A 171 -11.59 -0.67 4.38
CA TRP A 171 -10.50 -1.48 4.95
C TRP A 171 -9.72 -0.68 6.00
N GLU A 172 -9.63 0.64 5.86
CA GLU A 172 -8.96 1.52 6.82
C GLU A 172 -9.55 1.36 8.22
N HIS A 173 -10.89 1.40 8.32
CA HIS A 173 -11.62 1.24 9.57
C HIS A 173 -11.55 -0.19 10.10
N ARG A 174 -11.74 -1.19 9.24
CA ARG A 174 -11.62 -2.60 9.64
C ARG A 174 -10.23 -2.92 10.20
N LEU A 175 -9.18 -2.42 9.54
CA LEU A 175 -7.82 -2.60 10.01
C LEU A 175 -7.59 -1.86 11.32
N TYR A 176 -8.05 -0.61 11.43
CA TYR A 176 -7.93 0.15 12.67
C TYR A 176 -8.58 -0.59 13.85
N GLN A 177 -9.81 -1.08 13.68
CA GLN A 177 -10.52 -1.86 14.69
C GLN A 177 -9.80 -3.15 15.03
N PHE A 178 -9.38 -3.92 14.02
CA PHE A 178 -8.59 -5.13 14.23
C PHE A 178 -7.34 -4.86 15.08
N LEU A 179 -6.62 -3.76 14.81
CA LEU A 179 -5.47 -3.36 15.61
C LEU A 179 -5.86 -2.96 17.04
N GLN A 180 -7.01 -2.33 17.28
CA GLN A 180 -7.44 -2.02 18.64
C GLN A 180 -7.82 -3.29 19.42
N ASP A 181 -8.57 -4.18 18.79
CA ASP A 181 -9.20 -5.32 19.46
C ASP A 181 -8.22 -6.49 19.66
N PHE A 182 -7.39 -6.77 18.66
CA PHE A 182 -6.57 -7.99 18.63
C PHE A 182 -5.05 -7.73 18.66
N ALA A 183 -4.61 -6.56 18.20
CA ALA A 183 -3.19 -6.26 18.07
C ALA A 183 -2.79 -4.85 18.54
N PRO A 184 -3.14 -4.43 19.79
CA PRO A 184 -2.92 -3.05 20.25
C PRO A 184 -1.44 -2.67 20.32
N ASN A 185 -0.55 -3.66 20.40
CA ASN A 185 0.91 -3.48 20.41
C ASN A 185 1.56 -3.65 19.02
N ALA A 186 0.76 -3.83 17.97
CA ALA A 186 1.25 -3.80 16.61
C ALA A 186 1.96 -2.47 16.34
N ARG A 187 2.89 -2.49 15.38
CA ARG A 187 3.62 -1.30 14.97
C ARG A 187 3.35 -1.08 13.50
N ILE A 188 2.78 0.07 13.17
CA ILE A 188 2.93 0.61 11.82
C ILE A 188 4.39 1.01 11.67
N THR A 189 5.13 0.27 10.83
CA THR A 189 6.56 0.47 10.61
C THR A 189 6.84 1.36 9.40
N ARG A 190 5.88 1.43 8.47
CA ARG A 190 5.85 2.38 7.36
C ARG A 190 4.41 2.80 7.04
N CYS A 191 4.21 4.08 6.75
CA CYS A 191 2.97 4.58 6.17
C CYS A 191 3.30 5.70 5.18
N ASP A 192 2.86 5.57 3.94
CA ASP A 192 3.03 6.61 2.92
C ASP A 192 1.69 7.32 2.74
N LEU A 193 1.67 8.64 2.95
CA LEU A 193 0.50 9.49 2.77
C LEU A 193 0.64 10.27 1.47
N ALA A 194 -0.40 10.34 0.66
CA ALA A 194 -0.36 11.00 -0.63
C ALA A 194 -1.52 11.99 -0.84
N HIS A 195 -1.21 13.09 -1.53
CA HIS A 195 -2.18 14.01 -2.12
C HIS A 195 -1.86 14.22 -3.59
N ASP A 196 -2.89 14.26 -4.43
CA ASP A 196 -2.77 14.42 -5.87
C ASP A 196 -3.33 15.77 -6.31
N PHE A 197 -2.44 16.62 -6.85
CA PHE A 197 -2.74 17.89 -7.50
C PHE A 197 -2.94 17.63 -8.99
N ILE A 198 -4.19 17.35 -9.39
CA ILE A 198 -4.51 16.88 -10.74
C ILE A 198 -4.33 17.99 -11.78
N GLU A 199 -4.67 19.23 -11.43
CA GLU A 199 -4.68 20.36 -12.35
C GLU A 199 -3.37 21.19 -12.29
N GLY A 200 -2.37 20.70 -11.55
CA GLY A 200 -1.09 21.36 -11.38
C GLY A 200 -1.13 22.52 -10.38
N GLU A 201 -2.01 22.43 -9.38
CA GLU A 201 -2.15 23.41 -8.30
C GLU A 201 -0.86 23.55 -7.47
N TYR A 202 0.00 22.53 -7.52
CA TYR A 202 1.32 22.50 -6.92
C TYR A 202 2.30 21.76 -7.83
N THR A 203 3.54 22.23 -7.91
CA THR A 203 4.56 21.68 -8.82
C THR A 203 5.88 21.39 -8.11
N PRO A 204 6.76 20.53 -8.67
CA PRO A 204 8.11 20.33 -8.14
C PRO A 204 8.92 21.62 -8.03
N GLU A 205 8.78 22.56 -8.97
CA GLU A 205 9.45 23.86 -8.93
C GLU A 205 8.92 24.75 -7.81
N GLN A 206 7.60 24.76 -7.59
CA GLN A 206 7.03 25.48 -6.46
C GLN A 206 7.50 24.87 -5.14
N ALA A 207 7.53 23.54 -5.05
CA ALA A 207 8.06 22.83 -3.89
C ALA A 207 9.54 23.13 -3.62
N LEU A 208 10.35 23.35 -4.67
CA LEU A 208 11.75 23.74 -4.51
C LEU A 208 11.85 25.14 -3.90
N LYS A 209 11.06 26.12 -4.37
CA LYS A 209 11.00 27.46 -3.79
C LYS A 209 10.52 27.45 -2.33
N ASP A 210 9.54 26.60 -2.03
CA ASP A 210 9.00 26.45 -0.68
C ASP A 210 10.02 25.77 0.25
N TRP A 211 10.83 24.86 -0.28
CA TRP A 211 11.99 24.33 0.43
C TRP A 211 13.06 25.39 0.65
N GLU A 212 13.39 26.20 -0.37
CA GLU A 212 14.35 27.30 -0.28
C GLU A 212 13.97 28.28 0.84
N SER A 213 12.70 28.67 0.90
CA SER A 213 12.13 29.54 1.95
C SER A 213 11.97 28.88 3.33
N GLY A 214 12.26 27.57 3.43
CA GLY A 214 12.30 26.85 4.70
C GLY A 214 10.98 26.22 5.13
N LEU A 215 9.93 26.23 4.30
CA LEU A 215 8.59 25.70 4.63
C LEU A 215 8.52 24.17 4.78
N PHE A 216 9.59 23.46 4.43
CA PHE A 216 9.79 22.03 4.73
C PHE A 216 10.55 21.77 6.04
N THR A 217 10.85 22.82 6.82
CA THR A 217 11.54 22.70 8.11
C THR A 217 10.52 22.58 9.23
N SER A 218 10.26 21.36 9.74
CA SER A 218 9.28 21.16 10.82
C SER A 218 9.81 21.48 12.22
N ARG A 219 11.13 21.55 12.40
CA ARG A 219 11.79 21.80 13.70
C ARG A 219 12.98 22.74 13.51
N TYR A 220 14.19 22.24 13.74
CA TYR A 220 15.40 23.07 13.77
C TYR A 220 16.24 22.95 12.50
N THR A 221 16.31 21.75 11.91
CA THR A 221 17.20 21.49 10.78
C THR A 221 16.40 21.43 9.48
N LYS A 222 16.76 22.28 8.53
CA LYS A 222 16.24 22.23 7.15
C LYS A 222 16.65 20.89 6.52
N PRO A 223 15.69 20.08 6.03
CA PRO A 223 16.03 18.80 5.41
C PRO A 223 16.82 19.00 4.11
N VAL A 224 17.64 18.03 3.73
CA VAL A 224 18.31 18.03 2.41
C VAL A 224 17.27 17.88 1.31
N ALA A 225 17.45 18.57 0.18
CA ALA A 225 16.63 18.38 -1.02
C ALA A 225 17.48 17.85 -2.18
N GLU A 226 16.86 17.06 -3.07
CA GLU A 226 17.48 16.53 -4.28
C GLU A 226 16.51 16.64 -5.46
N CYS A 227 16.95 17.29 -6.54
CA CYS A 227 16.21 17.38 -7.80
C CYS A 227 16.59 16.22 -8.73
N VAL A 228 15.62 15.38 -9.09
CA VAL A 228 15.81 14.20 -9.95
C VAL A 228 14.90 14.29 -11.17
N GLY A 229 15.45 13.94 -12.35
CA GLY A 229 14.76 13.96 -13.63
C GLY A 229 15.42 14.91 -14.65
N SER A 230 15.48 14.51 -15.92
CA SER A 230 16.13 15.35 -16.94
C SER A 230 15.37 16.64 -17.24
N ASP A 231 14.07 16.71 -16.92
CA ASP A 231 13.26 17.90 -17.17
C ASP A 231 13.66 19.10 -16.32
N TRP A 232 14.42 18.91 -15.22
CA TRP A 232 14.98 20.03 -14.44
C TRP A 232 15.92 20.91 -15.26
N LEU A 233 16.56 20.38 -16.30
CA LEU A 233 17.56 21.08 -17.11
C LEU A 233 17.30 21.05 -18.62
N SER A 234 16.71 19.97 -19.12
CA SER A 234 16.75 19.65 -20.55
C SER A 234 15.37 19.50 -21.21
N GLY A 235 14.27 19.76 -20.50
CA GLY A 235 12.92 19.80 -21.08
C GLY A 235 12.53 18.54 -21.88
N THR A 236 12.91 17.36 -21.39
CA THR A 236 12.76 16.07 -22.11
C THR A 236 11.36 15.45 -22.03
N ASN A 237 10.42 16.10 -21.34
CA ASN A 237 9.10 15.59 -20.97
C ASN A 237 9.11 14.25 -20.19
N ARG A 238 10.21 13.92 -19.53
CA ARG A 238 10.37 12.66 -18.75
C ARG A 238 10.06 12.81 -17.27
N GLY A 239 9.68 14.00 -16.83
CA GLY A 239 9.27 14.24 -15.46
C GLY A 239 10.35 14.86 -14.58
N LYS A 240 9.87 15.59 -13.56
CA LYS A 240 10.63 16.11 -12.43
C LYS A 240 10.15 15.46 -11.15
N THR A 241 11.10 15.23 -10.26
CA THR A 241 10.88 14.83 -8.88
C THR A 241 11.76 15.68 -7.97
N LEU A 242 11.17 16.24 -6.92
CA LEU A 242 11.87 16.83 -5.80
C LEU A 242 11.78 15.87 -4.60
N TYR A 243 12.93 15.44 -4.11
CA TYR A 243 13.04 14.68 -2.87
C TYR A 243 13.40 15.60 -1.71
N ILE A 244 12.73 15.42 -0.57
CA ILE A 244 12.99 16.16 0.68
C ILE A 244 13.28 15.16 1.80
N GLY A 245 14.45 15.26 2.41
CA GLY A 245 14.95 14.33 3.42
C GLY A 245 15.65 13.11 2.81
N SER A 246 15.71 12.01 3.55
CA SER A 246 16.40 10.78 3.10
C SER A 246 15.52 9.56 3.29
N ARG A 247 15.66 8.56 2.42
CA ARG A 247 15.07 7.22 2.63
C ARG A 247 15.50 6.57 3.94
N LYS A 248 16.60 7.04 4.55
CA LYS A 248 17.09 6.56 5.84
C LYS A 248 16.48 7.32 7.03
N SER A 249 15.76 8.43 6.84
CA SER A 249 15.12 9.16 7.94
C SER A 249 13.71 8.68 8.24
N SER A 250 13.16 9.16 9.35
CA SER A 250 11.77 8.93 9.79
C SER A 250 10.72 9.57 8.87
N LYS A 251 11.09 10.66 8.18
CA LYS A 251 10.25 11.35 7.19
C LYS A 251 11.03 11.49 5.89
N TYR A 252 10.40 11.18 4.77
CA TYR A 252 10.94 11.35 3.43
C TYR A 252 9.81 11.74 2.48
N CYS A 253 9.91 12.92 1.88
CA CYS A 253 8.85 13.46 1.03
C CYS A 253 9.29 13.52 -0.44
N ARG A 254 8.33 13.30 -1.34
CA ARG A 254 8.52 13.27 -2.79
C ARG A 254 7.42 14.11 -3.41
N ILE A 255 7.81 15.07 -4.24
CA ILE A 255 6.87 15.86 -5.05
C ILE A 255 7.26 15.58 -6.50
N TYR A 256 6.38 14.91 -7.25
CA TYR A 256 6.73 14.44 -8.60
C TYR A 256 5.56 14.55 -9.58
N GLU A 257 5.90 14.72 -10.86
CA GLU A 257 4.95 14.75 -11.97
C GLU A 257 4.40 13.34 -12.25
N LYS A 258 3.36 12.95 -11.48
CA LYS A 258 2.72 11.63 -11.50
C LYS A 258 2.11 11.29 -12.85
N GLY A 259 1.51 12.25 -13.55
CA GLY A 259 0.94 12.02 -14.88
C GLY A 259 1.99 11.56 -15.91
N LYS A 260 3.18 12.15 -15.87
CA LYS A 260 4.32 11.72 -16.71
C LYS A 260 4.84 10.34 -16.32
N GLU A 261 4.84 10.00 -15.03
CA GLU A 261 5.15 8.64 -14.57
C GLU A 261 4.12 7.61 -15.05
N GLN A 262 2.87 8.00 -15.26
CA GLN A 262 1.83 7.19 -15.90
C GLN A 262 1.90 7.16 -17.44
N GLY A 263 2.85 7.90 -18.03
CA GLY A 263 3.12 7.92 -19.47
C GLY A 263 2.45 9.06 -20.24
N ASP A 264 1.87 10.05 -19.55
CA ASP A 264 1.32 11.25 -20.18
C ASP A 264 2.25 12.46 -20.00
N GLU A 265 2.98 12.75 -21.07
CA GLU A 265 3.98 13.82 -21.15
C GLU A 265 3.41 15.23 -20.93
N GLN A 266 2.11 15.43 -21.19
CA GLN A 266 1.43 16.74 -21.11
C GLN A 266 0.62 16.90 -19.82
N SER A 267 0.55 15.85 -19.00
CA SER A 267 -0.22 15.88 -17.77
C SER A 267 0.39 16.85 -16.76
N LYS A 268 -0.49 17.64 -16.13
CA LYS A 268 -0.14 18.52 -15.01
C LYS A 268 -0.19 17.82 -13.66
N TRP A 269 -0.60 16.55 -13.64
CA TRP A 269 -0.82 15.80 -12.41
C TRP A 269 0.49 15.64 -11.63
N VAL A 270 0.52 16.23 -10.44
CA VAL A 270 1.61 16.13 -9.48
C VAL A 270 1.13 15.41 -8.23
N ARG A 271 1.95 14.48 -7.71
CA ARG A 271 1.72 13.84 -6.42
C ARG A 271 2.68 14.37 -5.37
N PHE A 272 2.13 14.74 -4.22
CA PHE A 272 2.87 14.95 -2.97
C PHE A 272 2.76 13.69 -2.13
N GLU A 273 3.89 13.04 -1.86
CA GLU A 273 3.94 11.77 -1.15
C GLU A 273 4.88 11.89 0.05
N LEU A 274 4.40 11.55 1.24
CA LEU A 274 5.13 11.56 2.50
C LEU A 274 5.28 10.13 3.01
N GLU A 275 6.49 9.59 2.92
CA GLU A 275 6.86 8.33 3.55
C GLU A 275 7.26 8.56 5.01
N LEU A 276 6.53 7.89 5.90
CA LEU A 276 6.80 7.84 7.32
C LEU A 276 7.39 6.47 7.66
N LYS A 277 8.49 6.46 8.42
CA LYS A 277 9.15 5.24 8.90
C LYS A 277 9.29 5.28 10.41
N ASN A 278 8.96 4.18 11.07
CA ASN A 278 9.05 4.00 12.53
C ASN A 278 10.52 3.87 13.01
N LYS A 279 11.33 4.89 12.75
CA LYS A 279 12.72 4.99 13.22
C LYS A 279 12.78 5.78 14.51
N ASP A 280 12.69 7.09 14.41
CA ASP A 280 12.73 8.04 15.54
C ASP A 280 11.33 8.54 15.90
N ILE A 281 10.31 8.07 15.18
CA ILE A 281 8.89 8.41 15.38
C ILE A 281 8.07 7.17 15.70
N ILE A 282 6.94 7.38 16.36
CA ILE A 282 5.87 6.39 16.50
C ILE A 282 4.79 6.75 15.48
N ILE A 283 4.44 5.81 14.59
CA ILE A 283 3.32 5.99 13.67
C ILE A 283 2.07 5.42 14.37
N PRO A 284 1.12 6.27 14.78
CA PRO A 284 -0.02 5.83 15.58
C PRO A 284 -1.08 5.13 14.72
N HIS A 285 -1.90 4.26 15.30
CA HIS A 285 -2.90 3.48 14.55
C HIS A 285 -4.00 4.35 13.94
N ASP A 286 -4.36 5.47 14.58
CA ASP A 286 -5.39 6.39 14.11
C ASP A 286 -5.02 7.10 12.79
N ILE A 287 -3.75 7.03 12.35
CA ILE A 287 -3.35 7.46 10.99
C ILE A 287 -4.15 6.75 9.89
N LEU A 288 -4.65 5.53 10.17
CA LEU A 288 -5.46 4.76 9.24
C LEU A 288 -6.78 5.47 8.92
N ILE A 289 -7.37 6.11 9.93
CA ILE A 289 -8.68 6.77 9.83
C ILE A 289 -8.58 8.30 9.75
N ASN A 290 -7.42 8.88 10.05
CA ASN A 290 -7.15 10.32 9.98
C ASN A 290 -5.92 10.69 9.13
N PRO A 291 -5.70 10.12 7.93
CA PRO A 291 -4.45 10.31 7.19
C PRO A 291 -4.16 11.78 6.84
N GLY A 292 -5.19 12.56 6.50
CA GLY A 292 -5.03 13.98 6.14
C GLY A 292 -4.50 14.82 7.29
N GLN A 293 -5.00 14.60 8.51
CA GLN A 293 -4.55 15.32 9.71
C GLN A 293 -3.02 15.25 9.88
N TYR A 294 -2.47 14.06 9.63
CA TYR A 294 -1.04 13.79 9.72
C TYR A 294 -0.24 14.35 8.53
N LEU A 295 -0.81 14.35 7.32
CA LEU A 295 -0.18 14.98 6.16
C LEU A 295 -0.13 16.51 6.34
N THR A 296 -1.25 17.11 6.73
CA THR A 296 -1.39 18.55 7.02
C THR A 296 -0.40 19.01 8.09
N GLY A 297 -0.22 18.23 9.16
CA GLY A 297 0.75 18.54 10.22
C GLY A 297 2.22 18.18 9.94
N ALA A 298 2.55 17.65 8.75
CA ALA A 298 3.89 17.13 8.47
C ALA A 298 4.95 18.23 8.31
N TYR A 299 4.57 19.32 7.64
CA TYR A 299 5.43 20.47 7.32
C TYR A 299 4.61 21.77 7.33
N PRO A 300 5.23 22.93 7.62
CA PRO A 300 4.57 24.23 7.47
C PRO A 300 3.90 24.44 6.10
N ILE A 301 4.53 23.97 5.01
CA ILE A 301 3.91 24.05 3.67
C ILE A 301 2.62 23.23 3.55
N CYS A 302 2.52 22.07 4.22
CA CYS A 302 1.33 21.25 4.19
C CYS A 302 0.15 21.94 4.87
N GLU A 303 0.39 22.64 5.98
CA GLU A 303 -0.64 23.45 6.65
C GLU A 303 -1.20 24.55 5.70
N GLN A 304 -0.34 25.14 4.86
CA GLN A 304 -0.75 26.14 3.87
C GLN A 304 -1.53 25.54 2.69
N LEU A 305 -1.02 24.44 2.12
CA LEU A 305 -1.63 23.76 0.98
C LEU A 305 -3.01 23.20 1.33
N PHE A 306 -3.15 22.62 2.51
CA PHE A 306 -4.35 21.87 2.89
C PHE A 306 -5.32 22.64 3.80
N LYS A 307 -5.11 23.95 3.98
CA LYS A 307 -5.96 24.82 4.82
C LYS A 307 -7.47 24.71 4.53
N ASN A 308 -7.83 24.41 3.28
CA ASN A 308 -9.23 24.33 2.84
C ASN A 308 -9.92 23.01 3.24
N HIS A 309 -9.17 21.98 3.65
CA HIS A 309 -9.72 20.70 4.10
C HIS A 309 -10.26 20.74 5.54
N LYS A 310 -10.11 21.87 6.26
CA LYS A 310 -10.63 22.12 7.62
C LYS A 310 -10.29 21.01 8.64
N GLU A 311 -9.13 20.40 8.50
CA GLU A 311 -8.70 19.29 9.35
C GLU A 311 -8.19 19.76 10.71
N GLN A 312 -8.34 18.91 11.73
CA GLN A 312 -7.54 19.05 12.95
C GLN A 312 -6.10 18.64 12.62
N ILE A 313 -5.12 19.46 13.02
CA ILE A 313 -3.71 19.18 12.71
C ILE A 313 -3.18 18.14 13.70
N ALA A 314 -2.75 16.99 13.20
CA ALA A 314 -2.07 15.97 13.99
C ALA A 314 -0.57 15.97 13.69
N ARG A 315 0.27 15.86 14.72
CA ARG A 315 1.73 15.79 14.58
C ARG A 315 2.26 14.49 15.13
N ILE A 316 3.14 13.86 14.35
CA ILE A 316 3.70 12.57 14.73
C ILE A 316 4.69 12.74 15.90
N GLU A 317 4.50 11.90 16.91
CA GLU A 317 5.33 11.89 18.10
C GLU A 317 6.72 11.28 17.83
N LEU A 318 7.74 11.88 18.43
CA LEU A 318 9.07 11.31 18.48
C LEU A 318 9.12 10.22 19.56
N LYS A 319 9.87 9.16 19.31
CA LYS A 319 10.25 8.21 20.36
C LYS A 319 11.04 8.98 21.42
N LYS A 320 10.64 8.84 22.69
CA LYS A 320 11.44 9.34 23.81
C LYS A 320 12.83 8.72 23.72
N SER A 321 13.89 9.54 23.69
CA SER A 321 15.22 8.97 23.78
C SER A 321 15.33 8.27 25.13
N ARG A 322 15.76 7.00 25.12
CA ARG A 322 16.25 6.40 26.35
C ARG A 322 17.53 7.15 26.67
N LYS A 323 17.47 8.14 27.57
CA LYS A 323 18.66 8.63 28.24
C LYS A 323 19.26 7.41 28.93
N GLN A 324 20.38 6.91 28.39
CA GLN A 324 21.28 6.03 29.11
C GLN A 324 22.04 6.87 30.14
#